data_AF-A0A8S1KZW3-F1
#
_entry.id   AF-A0A8S1KZW3-F1
#
_cell.length_a   1.000
_cell.length_b   1.000
_cell.length_c   1.000
_cell.angle_alpha   90.00
_cell.angle_beta   90.00
_cell.angle_gamma   90.00
#
_symmetry.space_group_name_H-M   'P 1'
#
loop_
_entity.id
_entity.type
_entity.pdbx_description
1 polymer ?
#
loop_
_entity_poly.entity_id
_entity_poly.type
_entity_poly.pdbx_seq_one_letter_code
_entity_poly.pdbx_strand_id
1 'polypeptide(L)'
;MDPVNSINKDDASVQARARRRRNDQSSRDYTCGCGKSYLSYPALYTHLKQKHQGSPPQGTTQPNNMNPKANRGRPKRLDENDLKEGKSDDERSISNNEPDETIEQVLLFLDSIANFRSVIKYEKEEEKQAYLLNNFPKDYFSNSHDYHSIYNHIKDITNERLKNPDQDPLNKEEIDKDKNIKKTQISKILAYFLVAIGPLLTEEAYKEMATFIVLFQMALNDMGYQALQNYEQEQYQQGDTDKKTQSLVKQDQNMNAVYCEEQNGEHILLITNDFILSFLPSNFPKLGHVEKTFRIFGSPDEKLKNAVYVTQHLSYWLYAMKFTNSRLALYTDDDQ
;
A
#
# COMPACT_ATOMS: atom_id res chain seq x y z
N MET A 1 -34.26 -59.74 15.81
CA MET A 1 -33.36 -59.87 16.98
C MET A 1 -32.44 -58.67 16.98
N ASP A 2 -32.36 -58.11 18.18
CA ASP A 2 -31.89 -56.80 18.61
C ASP A 2 -30.42 -56.45 18.30
N PRO A 3 -30.04 -55.16 18.46
CA PRO A 3 -28.78 -54.60 17.98
C PRO A 3 -27.67 -54.68 19.04
N VAL A 4 -26.40 -54.69 18.61
CA VAL A 4 -25.26 -54.46 19.51
C VAL A 4 -24.51 -53.20 19.11
N ASN A 5 -24.74 -52.22 19.98
CA ASN A 5 -24.08 -50.95 20.16
C ASN A 5 -22.67 -51.19 20.75
N SER A 6 -21.61 -50.59 20.21
CA SER A 6 -20.38 -50.39 20.98
C SER A 6 -19.94 -48.93 20.84
N ILE A 7 -19.93 -48.31 22.01
CA ILE A 7 -19.64 -46.93 22.33
C ILE A 7 -18.12 -46.81 22.47
N ASN A 8 -17.50 -45.86 21.77
CA ASN A 8 -16.24 -45.27 22.21
C ASN A 8 -16.49 -43.83 22.60
N LYS A 9 -16.65 -43.65 23.91
CA LYS A 9 -16.53 -42.41 24.65
C LYS A 9 -15.08 -42.29 25.14
N ASP A 10 -14.69 -41.06 25.43
CA ASP A 10 -13.57 -40.65 26.28
C ASP A 10 -12.20 -40.50 25.61
N ASP A 11 -11.91 -39.27 25.14
CA ASP A 11 -10.71 -38.53 25.62
C ASP A 11 -10.79 -37.03 25.26
N ALA A 12 -11.94 -36.42 25.54
CA ALA A 12 -12.05 -34.99 25.70
C ALA A 12 -12.10 -34.66 27.19
N SER A 13 -11.25 -33.72 27.62
CA SER A 13 -11.32 -32.98 28.90
C SER A 13 -10.45 -33.42 30.08
N VAL A 14 -9.12 -33.26 29.97
CA VAL A 14 -8.31 -32.82 31.13
C VAL A 14 -7.25 -31.80 30.71
N GLN A 15 -7.68 -30.67 30.18
CA GLN A 15 -6.97 -29.40 30.39
C GLN A 15 -8.01 -28.36 30.81
N ALA A 16 -8.53 -28.60 32.01
CA ALA A 16 -9.21 -27.56 32.77
C ALA A 16 -8.26 -26.36 32.84
N ARG A 17 -8.55 -25.34 32.04
CA ARG A 17 -8.04 -23.97 32.22
C ARG A 17 -8.19 -23.63 33.69
N ALA A 18 -7.10 -23.74 34.43
CA ALA A 18 -6.97 -23.13 35.73
C ALA A 18 -7.21 -21.64 35.50
N ARG A 19 -8.44 -21.18 35.77
CA ARG A 19 -8.76 -19.76 35.84
C ARG A 19 -7.79 -19.19 36.86
N ARG A 20 -6.80 -18.42 36.41
CA ARG A 20 -5.83 -17.77 37.29
C ARG A 20 -6.63 -17.03 38.35
N ARG A 21 -6.39 -17.36 39.61
CA ARG A 21 -7.07 -16.71 40.74
C ARG A 21 -6.75 -15.23 40.66
N ARG A 22 -7.78 -14.40 40.89
CA ARG A 22 -7.84 -12.95 40.66
C ARG A 22 -6.88 -12.12 41.54
N ASN A 23 -5.87 -12.73 42.14
CA ASN A 23 -5.06 -12.15 43.20
C ASN A 23 -3.56 -12.46 43.08
N ASP A 24 -3.02 -12.52 41.86
CA ASP A 24 -1.57 -12.43 41.67
C ASP A 24 -1.14 -10.96 41.83
N GLN A 25 -0.46 -10.69 42.95
CA GLN A 25 0.09 -9.38 43.31
C GLN A 25 1.34 -9.02 42.46
N SER A 26 1.86 -9.95 41.64
CA SER A 26 3.23 -9.87 41.12
C SER A 26 3.44 -9.11 39.80
N SER A 27 2.52 -8.25 39.35
CA SER A 27 2.76 -7.46 38.13
C SER A 27 1.91 -6.20 38.00
N ARG A 28 1.73 -5.45 39.09
CA ARG A 28 1.06 -4.13 39.03
C ARG A 28 2.05 -2.99 39.20
N ASP A 29 2.95 -2.89 38.24
CA ASP A 29 4.06 -1.90 38.26
C ASP A 29 3.58 -0.46 37.97
N TYR A 30 2.32 -0.30 37.56
CA TYR A 30 1.74 0.97 37.15
C TYR A 30 0.76 1.47 38.20
N THR A 31 1.15 2.47 39.00
CA THR A 31 0.31 3.00 40.08
C THR A 31 -0.06 4.45 39.78
N CYS A 32 -1.34 4.77 39.85
CA CYS A 32 -1.84 6.14 39.76
C CYS A 32 -1.73 6.82 41.13
N GLY A 33 -1.44 8.13 41.17
CA GLY A 33 -1.42 8.93 42.40
C GLY A 33 -2.74 8.93 43.19
N CYS A 34 -3.84 8.43 42.61
CA CYS A 34 -5.10 8.19 43.33
C CYS A 34 -5.18 6.85 44.10
N GLY A 35 -4.09 6.06 44.11
CA GLY A 35 -3.97 4.80 44.85
C GLY A 35 -4.37 3.54 44.09
N LYS A 36 -4.74 3.65 42.79
CA LYS A 36 -5.10 2.49 41.96
C LYS A 36 -3.90 1.96 41.20
N SER A 37 -3.74 0.64 41.20
CA SER A 37 -2.67 -0.06 40.49
C SER A 37 -3.19 -0.89 39.33
N TYR A 38 -2.45 -0.89 38.22
CA TYR A 38 -2.82 -1.45 36.92
C TYR A 38 -1.76 -2.43 36.44
N LEU A 39 -2.20 -3.42 35.65
CA LEU A 39 -1.34 -4.47 35.09
C LEU A 39 -0.51 -3.99 33.89
N SER A 40 -0.87 -2.86 33.27
CA SER A 40 -0.20 -2.36 32.08
C SER A 40 -0.35 -0.85 31.93
N TYR A 41 0.57 -0.24 31.20
CA TYR A 41 0.55 1.19 30.89
C TYR A 41 -0.72 1.65 30.14
N PRO A 42 -1.25 0.93 29.12
CA PRO A 42 -2.49 1.33 28.45
C PRO A 42 -3.70 1.42 29.39
N ALA A 43 -3.76 0.53 30.38
CA ALA A 43 -4.82 0.56 31.39
C ALA A 43 -4.69 1.78 32.32
N LEU A 44 -3.47 2.12 32.74
CA LEU A 44 -3.19 3.35 33.48
C LEU A 44 -3.53 4.60 32.64
N TYR A 45 -3.12 4.64 31.37
CA TYR A 45 -3.37 5.77 30.48
C TYR A 45 -4.87 6.03 30.28
N THR A 46 -5.64 4.96 30.04
CA THR A 46 -7.10 5.05 29.92
C THR A 46 -7.72 5.59 31.21
N HIS A 47 -7.22 5.15 32.36
CA HIS A 47 -7.65 5.65 33.66
C HIS A 47 -7.33 7.14 33.85
N LEU A 48 -6.11 7.59 33.52
CA LEU A 48 -5.71 8.99 33.58
C LEU A 48 -6.59 9.87 32.69
N LYS A 49 -6.88 9.41 31.46
CA LYS A 49 -7.75 10.12 30.52
C LYS A 49 -9.16 10.30 31.06
N GLN A 50 -9.74 9.27 31.67
CA GLN A 50 -11.13 9.30 32.16
C GLN A 50 -11.31 9.95 33.53
N LYS A 51 -10.32 9.84 34.43
CA LYS A 51 -10.46 10.26 35.84
C LYS A 51 -9.60 11.45 36.23
N HIS A 52 -8.57 11.74 35.46
CA HIS A 52 -7.62 12.83 35.74
C HIS A 52 -7.43 13.76 34.52
N GLN A 53 -8.39 13.75 33.58
CA GLN A 53 -8.39 14.59 32.38
C GLN A 53 -7.06 14.49 31.58
N GLY A 54 -6.44 13.31 31.59
CA GLY A 54 -5.17 13.04 30.91
C GLY A 54 -3.92 13.49 31.67
N SER A 55 -4.04 14.21 32.80
CA SER A 55 -2.90 14.66 33.60
C SER A 55 -2.59 13.68 34.74
N PRO A 56 -1.34 13.23 34.92
CA PRO A 56 -0.98 12.32 36.00
C PRO A 56 -0.98 13.05 37.36
N PRO A 57 -1.78 12.61 38.36
CA PRO A 57 -1.73 13.17 39.70
C PRO A 57 -0.38 12.84 40.39
N GLN A 58 -0.04 13.63 41.41
CA GLN A 58 1.20 13.47 42.18
C GLN A 58 1.30 12.05 42.76
N GLY A 59 2.45 11.39 42.57
CA GLY A 59 2.68 10.00 42.99
C GLY A 59 2.33 8.93 41.95
N THR A 60 2.01 9.31 40.71
CA THR A 60 1.85 8.35 39.60
C THR A 60 3.20 7.77 39.18
N THR A 61 3.40 6.46 39.27
CA THR A 61 4.60 5.77 38.77
C THR A 61 4.42 5.40 37.30
N GLN A 62 5.11 6.11 36.42
CA GLN A 62 5.26 5.76 35.00
C GLN A 62 6.63 5.09 34.80
N PRO A 63 6.75 4.15 33.84
CA PRO A 63 7.98 3.38 33.63
C PRO A 63 9.14 4.19 33.03
N ASN A 64 9.01 5.50 32.82
CA ASN A 64 10.09 6.35 32.34
C ASN A 64 10.66 7.21 33.48
N ASN A 65 11.97 7.02 33.73
CA ASN A 65 12.86 7.75 34.63
C ASN A 65 13.24 7.12 35.98
N MET A 66 13.29 5.79 36.09
CA MET A 66 14.17 5.14 37.09
C MET A 66 15.35 4.43 36.42
N ASN A 67 16.29 5.23 35.88
CA ASN A 67 17.72 4.99 36.12
C ASN A 67 18.63 6.20 35.75
N PRO A 68 18.55 7.34 36.47
CA PRO A 68 19.67 8.25 36.54
C PRO A 68 20.56 7.85 37.74
N LYS A 69 21.68 7.17 37.44
CA LYS A 69 22.88 6.98 38.28
C LYS A 69 22.84 5.95 39.42
N ALA A 70 23.46 4.78 39.16
CA ALA A 70 24.38 4.11 40.09
C ALA A 70 25.25 3.05 39.39
N ASN A 71 26.41 3.44 38.85
CA ASN A 71 27.68 2.79 39.22
C ASN A 71 28.88 3.60 38.73
N ARG A 72 29.72 3.93 39.72
CA ARG A 72 30.97 4.68 39.63
C ARG A 72 32.08 3.76 39.08
N GLY A 73 32.97 4.31 38.26
CA GLY A 73 34.38 3.89 38.26
C GLY A 73 34.97 3.22 37.01
N ARG A 74 34.84 3.80 35.81
CA ARG A 74 35.92 3.84 34.79
C ARG A 74 35.54 4.82 33.67
N PRO A 75 36.39 5.77 33.26
CA PRO A 75 36.19 6.49 32.01
C PRO A 75 36.27 5.46 30.87
N LYS A 76 35.15 5.16 30.20
CA LYS A 76 35.21 4.46 28.92
C LYS A 76 35.73 5.46 27.89
N ARG A 77 36.80 5.07 27.19
CA ARG A 77 37.25 5.76 25.98
C ARG A 77 36.08 5.80 25.00
N LEU A 78 35.81 6.98 24.47
CA LEU A 78 34.94 7.15 23.32
C LEU A 78 35.67 6.52 22.14
N ASP A 79 35.21 5.36 21.69
CA ASP A 79 35.55 4.87 20.35
C ASP A 79 34.64 5.62 19.36
N GLU A 80 35.23 6.27 18.36
CA GLU A 80 34.57 7.07 17.31
C GLU A 80 33.65 6.27 16.36
N ASN A 81 33.26 5.04 16.71
CA ASN A 81 32.45 4.16 15.86
C ASN A 81 30.96 4.07 16.25
N ASP A 82 30.52 4.70 17.35
CA ASP A 82 29.11 4.64 17.81
C ASP A 82 28.21 5.79 17.29
N LEU A 83 28.66 6.56 16.28
CA LEU A 83 27.89 7.66 15.67
C LEU A 83 27.04 7.27 14.46
N LYS A 84 26.93 5.98 14.13
CA LYS A 84 26.05 5.49 13.05
C LYS A 84 25.04 4.49 13.59
N GLU A 85 23.90 4.98 14.05
CA GLU A 85 22.57 4.36 13.90
C GLU A 85 21.53 5.21 14.66
N GLY A 86 21.33 6.44 14.19
CA GLY A 86 20.05 7.11 14.41
C GLY A 86 19.02 6.47 13.48
N LYS A 87 18.50 5.30 13.86
CA LYS A 87 17.31 4.73 13.21
C LYS A 87 16.17 5.70 13.46
N SER A 88 15.67 6.32 12.39
CA SER A 88 14.51 7.20 12.44
C SER A 88 13.31 6.44 13.02
N ASP A 89 12.54 7.11 13.86
CA ASP A 89 11.30 6.63 14.50
C ASP A 89 10.15 6.30 13.51
N ASP A 90 10.47 6.08 12.22
CA ASP A 90 9.52 5.77 11.15
C ASP A 90 9.21 4.27 11.00
N GLU A 91 9.81 3.40 11.83
CA GLU A 91 9.34 2.01 11.98
C GLU A 91 8.05 1.93 12.81
N ARG A 92 7.05 2.77 12.51
CA ARG A 92 5.68 2.51 12.94
C ARG A 92 5.28 1.18 12.32
N SER A 93 4.97 0.21 13.20
CA SER A 93 4.48 -1.12 12.84
C SER A 93 3.44 -1.01 11.72
N ILE A 94 3.83 -1.43 10.52
CA ILE A 94 2.94 -1.49 9.35
C ILE A 94 1.81 -2.45 9.73
N SER A 95 0.60 -1.90 9.83
CA SER A 95 -0.61 -2.68 10.04
C SER A 95 -0.80 -3.59 8.83
N ASN A 96 -1.12 -4.87 9.04
CA ASN A 96 -1.45 -5.79 7.95
C ASN A 96 -2.65 -5.32 7.08
N ASN A 97 -3.39 -4.31 7.53
CA ASN A 97 -4.55 -3.74 6.82
C ASN A 97 -4.22 -2.47 6.00
N GLU A 98 -2.96 -2.02 5.95
CA GLU A 98 -2.58 -0.79 5.23
C GLU A 98 -3.04 -0.76 3.76
N PRO A 99 -2.99 -1.86 2.99
CA PRO A 99 -3.48 -1.84 1.60
C PRO A 99 -4.98 -1.54 1.49
N ASP A 100 -5.81 -2.16 2.32
CA ASP A 100 -7.25 -1.95 2.32
C ASP A 100 -7.59 -0.52 2.75
N GLU A 101 -6.84 0.03 3.70
CA GLU A 101 -6.95 1.43 4.11
C GLU A 101 -6.64 2.37 2.94
N THR A 102 -5.62 2.09 2.12
CA THR A 102 -5.30 2.93 0.95
C THR A 102 -6.37 2.88 -0.14
N ILE A 103 -6.97 1.71 -0.40
CA ILE A 103 -8.11 1.59 -1.33
C ILE A 103 -9.31 2.37 -0.79
N GLU A 104 -9.60 2.26 0.51
CA GLU A 104 -10.69 3.00 1.14
C GLU A 104 -10.47 4.51 1.04
N GLN A 105 -9.24 5.01 1.14
CA GLN A 105 -8.94 6.43 0.90
C GLN A 105 -9.28 6.87 -0.53
N VAL A 106 -8.97 6.05 -1.55
CA VAL A 106 -9.40 6.35 -2.93
C VAL A 106 -10.91 6.44 -3.00
N LEU A 107 -11.64 5.49 -2.40
CA LEU A 107 -13.08 5.47 -2.44
C LEU A 107 -13.71 6.66 -1.70
N LEU A 108 -13.17 7.05 -0.54
CA LEU A 108 -13.61 8.25 0.19
C LEU A 108 -13.36 9.53 -0.61
N PHE A 109 -12.23 9.61 -1.30
CA PHE A 109 -11.97 10.72 -2.22
C PHE A 109 -12.99 10.74 -3.36
N LEU A 110 -13.26 9.60 -3.99
CA LEU A 110 -14.26 9.51 -5.05
C LEU A 110 -15.66 9.91 -4.57
N ASP A 111 -16.06 9.47 -3.36
CA ASP A 111 -17.34 9.86 -2.73
C ASP A 111 -17.45 11.37 -2.51
N SER A 112 -16.32 12.05 -2.28
CA SER A 112 -16.29 13.52 -2.13
C SER A 112 -16.58 14.26 -3.44
N ILE A 113 -16.38 13.61 -4.59
CA ILE A 113 -16.71 14.13 -5.92
C ILE A 113 -18.16 13.79 -6.26
N ALA A 114 -18.51 12.50 -6.21
CA ALA A 114 -19.86 11.99 -6.45
C ALA A 114 -20.03 10.56 -5.91
N ASN A 115 -21.24 10.01 -5.96
CA ASN A 115 -21.50 8.64 -5.50
C ASN A 115 -21.01 7.60 -6.53
N PHE A 116 -19.71 7.30 -6.51
CA PHE A 116 -19.06 6.36 -7.43
C PHE A 116 -18.88 4.95 -6.88
N ARG A 117 -19.25 4.70 -5.62
CA ARG A 117 -19.22 3.34 -5.06
C ARG A 117 -20.32 2.46 -5.65
N SER A 118 -19.97 1.21 -5.90
CA SER A 118 -20.95 0.19 -6.26
C SER A 118 -21.90 -0.08 -5.09
N VAL A 119 -23.20 -0.11 -5.39
CA VAL A 119 -24.23 -0.61 -4.46
C VAL A 119 -24.28 -2.15 -4.50
N ILE A 120 -23.80 -2.75 -5.58
CA ILE A 120 -23.79 -4.19 -5.80
C ILE A 120 -22.59 -4.80 -5.07
N LYS A 121 -22.86 -5.73 -4.16
CA LYS A 121 -21.84 -6.55 -3.52
C LYS A 121 -21.68 -7.86 -4.27
N TYR A 122 -20.54 -8.04 -4.92
CA TYR A 122 -20.20 -9.29 -5.61
C TYR A 122 -19.67 -10.30 -4.60
N GLU A 123 -20.47 -11.32 -4.27
CA GLU A 123 -20.09 -12.37 -3.32
C GLU A 123 -19.21 -13.43 -3.98
N LYS A 124 -19.42 -13.68 -5.28
CA LYS A 124 -18.73 -14.71 -6.05
C LYS A 124 -17.62 -14.11 -6.92
N GLU A 125 -16.49 -14.81 -7.01
CA GLU A 125 -15.37 -14.39 -7.85
C GLU A 125 -15.72 -14.41 -9.35
N GLU A 126 -16.64 -15.27 -9.78
CA GLU A 126 -17.12 -15.31 -11.17
C GLU A 126 -17.84 -14.01 -11.56
N GLU A 127 -18.61 -13.44 -10.63
CA GLU A 127 -19.34 -12.20 -10.85
C GLU A 127 -18.38 -11.01 -10.90
N LYS A 128 -17.37 -10.98 -10.02
CA LYS A 128 -16.30 -9.96 -10.05
C LYS A 128 -15.51 -10.03 -11.36
N GLN A 129 -15.12 -11.23 -11.79
CA GLN A 129 -14.42 -11.42 -13.05
C GLN A 129 -15.26 -10.93 -14.23
N ALA A 130 -16.53 -11.36 -14.31
CA ALA A 130 -17.42 -10.96 -15.38
C ALA A 130 -17.59 -9.44 -15.42
N TYR A 131 -17.77 -8.80 -14.26
CA TYR A 131 -17.85 -7.35 -14.14
C TYR A 131 -16.59 -6.66 -14.68
N LEU A 132 -15.40 -7.06 -14.21
CA LEU A 132 -14.13 -6.46 -14.59
C LEU A 132 -13.84 -6.59 -16.09
N LEU A 133 -14.08 -7.76 -16.68
CA LEU A 133 -13.75 -8.05 -18.07
C LEU A 133 -14.77 -7.48 -19.06
N ASN A 134 -16.06 -7.48 -18.71
CA ASN A 134 -17.12 -6.96 -19.57
C ASN A 134 -17.14 -5.43 -19.60
N ASN A 135 -16.78 -4.79 -18.47
CA ASN A 135 -16.80 -3.34 -18.36
C ASN A 135 -15.45 -2.67 -18.63
N PHE A 136 -14.41 -3.43 -18.99
CA PHE A 136 -13.12 -2.86 -19.36
C PHE A 136 -13.26 -2.04 -20.66
N PRO A 137 -12.81 -0.77 -20.70
CA PRO A 137 -13.10 0.20 -21.77
C PRO A 137 -12.26 0.00 -23.04
N LYS A 138 -12.37 -1.18 -23.67
CA LYS A 138 -11.58 -1.54 -24.88
C LYS A 138 -11.88 -0.62 -26.05
N ASP A 139 -13.13 -0.19 -26.17
CA ASP A 139 -13.68 0.66 -27.23
C ASP A 139 -13.21 2.12 -27.14
N TYR A 140 -12.57 2.52 -26.03
CA TYR A 140 -12.07 3.89 -25.86
C TYR A 140 -10.70 4.09 -26.52
N PHE A 141 -10.02 3.00 -26.88
CA PHE A 141 -8.68 3.03 -27.45
C PHE A 141 -8.71 2.63 -28.92
N SER A 142 -7.96 3.37 -29.73
CA SER A 142 -7.84 3.07 -31.17
C SER A 142 -6.94 1.86 -31.44
N ASN A 143 -5.98 1.59 -30.55
CA ASN A 143 -5.02 0.51 -30.67
C ASN A 143 -5.18 -0.48 -29.52
N SER A 144 -5.36 -1.76 -29.85
CA SER A 144 -5.47 -2.80 -28.84
C SER A 144 -4.17 -2.97 -28.03
N HIS A 145 -3.02 -2.66 -28.62
CA HIS A 145 -1.73 -2.73 -27.92
C HIS A 145 -1.67 -1.82 -26.69
N ASP A 146 -2.42 -0.72 -26.67
CA ASP A 146 -2.41 0.23 -25.56
C ASP A 146 -2.92 -0.40 -24.25
N TYR A 147 -3.93 -1.26 -24.33
CA TYR A 147 -4.60 -1.83 -23.17
C TYR A 147 -4.44 -3.36 -23.01
N HIS A 148 -3.99 -4.07 -24.04
CA HIS A 148 -4.03 -5.53 -24.08
C HIS A 148 -3.28 -6.18 -22.91
N SER A 149 -2.13 -5.63 -22.53
CA SER A 149 -1.32 -6.17 -21.42
C SER A 149 -2.08 -6.15 -20.09
N ILE A 150 -2.55 -4.97 -19.65
CA ILE A 150 -3.37 -4.85 -18.44
C ILE A 150 -4.60 -5.75 -18.52
N TYR A 151 -5.33 -5.74 -19.63
CA TYR A 151 -6.54 -6.55 -19.79
C TYR A 151 -6.26 -8.05 -19.62
N ASN A 152 -5.17 -8.56 -20.23
CA ASN A 152 -4.78 -9.95 -20.09
C ASN A 152 -4.36 -10.27 -18.65
N HIS A 153 -3.61 -9.39 -17.98
CA HIS A 153 -3.27 -9.58 -16.59
C HIS A 153 -4.49 -9.59 -15.66
N ILE A 154 -5.49 -8.73 -15.89
CA ILE A 154 -6.77 -8.78 -15.16
C ILE A 154 -7.43 -10.15 -15.37
N LYS A 155 -7.48 -10.63 -16.61
CA LYS A 155 -8.04 -11.94 -16.95
C LYS A 155 -7.28 -13.07 -16.24
N ASP A 156 -5.96 -13.05 -16.23
CA ASP A 156 -5.12 -14.09 -15.63
C ASP A 156 -5.23 -14.09 -14.11
N ILE A 157 -5.17 -12.92 -13.46
CA ILE A 157 -5.33 -12.76 -12.01
C ILE A 157 -6.71 -13.28 -11.57
N THR A 158 -7.77 -12.88 -12.27
CA THR A 158 -9.13 -13.33 -11.92
C THR A 158 -9.34 -14.82 -12.20
N ASN A 159 -8.75 -15.38 -13.27
CA ASN A 159 -8.75 -16.81 -13.51
C ASN A 159 -8.04 -17.60 -12.41
N GLU A 160 -6.95 -17.06 -11.86
CA GLU A 160 -6.24 -17.71 -10.76
C GLU A 160 -7.06 -17.70 -9.47
N ARG A 161 -7.73 -16.58 -9.16
CA ARG A 161 -8.65 -16.46 -8.02
C ARG A 161 -9.83 -17.43 -8.11
N LEU A 162 -10.37 -17.64 -9.30
CA LEU A 162 -11.41 -18.66 -9.52
C LEU A 162 -10.92 -20.08 -9.25
N LYS A 163 -9.67 -20.39 -9.64
CA LYS A 163 -9.07 -21.72 -9.40
C LYS A 163 -8.71 -21.92 -7.93
N ASN A 164 -8.31 -20.86 -7.23
CA ASN A 164 -7.82 -20.91 -5.85
C ASN A 164 -8.42 -19.76 -5.02
N PRO A 165 -9.70 -19.83 -4.63
CA PRO A 165 -10.40 -18.72 -3.96
C PRO A 165 -9.78 -18.34 -2.60
N ASP A 166 -9.12 -19.28 -1.93
CA ASP A 166 -8.47 -19.05 -0.63
C ASP A 166 -7.04 -18.50 -0.74
N GLN A 167 -6.51 -18.31 -1.95
CA GLN A 167 -5.14 -17.82 -2.17
C GLN A 167 -5.14 -16.57 -3.04
N ASP A 168 -4.74 -15.43 -2.47
CA ASP A 168 -4.48 -14.24 -3.28
C ASP A 168 -3.23 -14.43 -4.14
N PRO A 169 -3.32 -14.36 -5.50
CA PRO A 169 -2.16 -14.47 -6.39
C PRO A 169 -1.02 -13.52 -6.02
N LEU A 170 -1.37 -12.37 -5.45
CA LEU A 170 -0.43 -11.34 -5.03
C LEU A 170 0.54 -11.80 -3.94
N ASN A 171 0.17 -12.80 -3.14
CA ASN A 171 1.04 -13.38 -2.12
C ASN A 171 2.09 -14.34 -2.70
N LYS A 172 1.99 -14.69 -3.99
CA LYS A 172 2.94 -15.59 -4.69
C LYS A 172 4.04 -14.82 -5.44
N GLU A 173 3.95 -13.50 -5.48
CA GLU A 173 4.93 -12.66 -6.18
C GLU A 173 6.31 -12.76 -5.52
N GLU A 174 7.36 -12.87 -6.35
CA GLU A 174 8.74 -12.94 -5.86
C GLU A 174 9.16 -11.60 -5.23
N ILE A 175 9.80 -11.66 -4.06
CA ILE A 175 10.34 -10.49 -3.36
C ILE A 175 11.83 -10.39 -3.62
N ASP A 176 12.28 -9.20 -4.05
CA ASP A 176 13.67 -8.80 -4.04
C ASP A 176 14.14 -8.66 -2.58
N LYS A 177 15.05 -9.54 -2.17
CA LYS A 177 15.52 -9.61 -0.78
C LYS A 177 16.34 -8.39 -0.37
N ASP A 178 17.00 -7.73 -1.31
CA ASP A 178 17.89 -6.61 -1.00
C ASP A 178 17.07 -5.33 -0.84
N LYS A 179 16.04 -5.16 -1.67
CA LYS A 179 15.20 -3.96 -1.70
C LYS A 179 13.90 -4.08 -0.91
N ASN A 180 13.53 -5.30 -0.51
CA ASN A 180 12.26 -5.64 0.14
C ASN A 180 11.03 -5.17 -0.65
N ILE A 181 11.09 -5.29 -1.98
CA ILE A 181 9.99 -4.98 -2.91
C ILE A 181 9.68 -6.20 -3.78
N LYS A 182 8.46 -6.31 -4.29
CA LYS A 182 8.07 -7.36 -5.23
C LYS A 182 8.68 -7.10 -6.62
N LYS A 183 9.18 -8.14 -7.28
CA LYS A 183 9.71 -8.11 -8.66
C LYS A 183 8.62 -8.16 -9.74
N THR A 184 7.39 -7.86 -9.36
CA THR A 184 6.22 -7.89 -10.25
C THR A 184 6.36 -6.83 -11.35
N GLN A 185 6.08 -7.22 -12.58
CA GLN A 185 6.03 -6.31 -13.73
C GLN A 185 4.99 -5.21 -13.54
N ILE A 186 5.29 -3.99 -13.99
CA ILE A 186 4.41 -2.83 -13.84
C ILE A 186 3.02 -3.07 -14.44
N SER A 187 2.92 -3.65 -15.64
CA SER A 187 1.64 -3.95 -16.28
C SER A 187 0.73 -4.81 -15.39
N LYS A 188 1.31 -5.83 -14.74
CA LYS A 188 0.64 -6.70 -13.77
C LYS A 188 0.32 -5.99 -12.46
N ILE A 189 1.17 -5.09 -11.98
CA ILE A 189 0.90 -4.23 -10.81
C ILE A 189 -0.36 -3.37 -11.05
N LEU A 190 -0.44 -2.71 -12.20
CA LEU A 190 -1.58 -1.89 -12.58
C LEU A 190 -2.87 -2.72 -12.71
N ALA A 191 -2.76 -3.96 -13.21
CA ALA A 191 -3.88 -4.89 -13.24
C ALA A 191 -4.34 -5.32 -11.82
N TYR A 192 -3.42 -5.58 -10.89
CA TYR A 192 -3.78 -5.86 -9.49
C TYR A 192 -4.56 -4.71 -8.86
N PHE A 193 -4.15 -3.46 -9.13
CA PHE A 193 -4.88 -2.29 -8.63
C PHE A 193 -6.32 -2.25 -9.14
N LEU A 194 -6.52 -2.47 -10.45
CA LEU A 194 -7.86 -2.50 -11.06
C LEU A 194 -8.72 -3.67 -10.55
N VAL A 195 -8.13 -4.85 -10.30
CA VAL A 195 -8.83 -5.98 -9.69
C VAL A 195 -9.26 -5.68 -8.25
N ALA A 196 -8.45 -4.94 -7.50
CA ALA A 196 -8.75 -4.55 -6.13
C ALA A 196 -9.87 -3.49 -6.06
N ILE A 197 -9.75 -2.40 -6.83
CA ILE A 197 -10.69 -1.28 -6.75
C ILE A 197 -11.94 -1.48 -7.60
N GLY A 198 -11.86 -2.18 -8.73
CA GLY A 198 -12.91 -2.24 -9.74
C GLY A 198 -14.28 -2.72 -9.21
N PRO A 199 -14.37 -3.86 -8.48
CA PRO A 199 -15.65 -4.35 -7.96
C PRO A 199 -16.31 -3.41 -6.93
N LEU A 200 -15.58 -2.40 -6.44
CA LEU A 200 -16.06 -1.41 -5.47
C LEU A 200 -16.60 -0.14 -6.15
N LEU A 201 -16.44 0.00 -7.47
CA LEU A 201 -16.85 1.15 -8.26
C LEU A 201 -18.09 0.87 -9.09
N THR A 202 -18.86 1.91 -9.43
CA THR A 202 -19.88 1.83 -10.49
C THR A 202 -19.24 1.58 -11.86
N GLU A 203 -20.03 1.11 -12.84
CA GLU A 203 -19.52 0.82 -14.19
C GLU A 203 -18.83 2.04 -14.83
N GLU A 204 -19.46 3.21 -14.73
CA GLU A 204 -18.92 4.47 -15.26
C GLU A 204 -17.58 4.83 -14.60
N ALA A 205 -17.51 4.76 -13.26
CA ALA A 205 -16.30 5.06 -12.51
C ALA A 205 -15.17 4.04 -12.77
N TYR A 206 -15.51 2.76 -12.90
CA TYR A 206 -14.53 1.72 -13.25
C TYR A 206 -13.96 1.93 -14.65
N LYS A 207 -14.80 2.27 -15.64
CA LYS A 207 -14.34 2.60 -16.99
C LYS A 207 -13.37 3.79 -16.98
N GLU A 208 -13.71 4.86 -16.28
CA GLU A 208 -12.82 6.02 -16.13
C GLU A 208 -11.49 5.68 -15.44
N MET A 209 -11.54 4.92 -14.34
CA MET A 209 -10.35 4.47 -13.62
C MET A 209 -9.47 3.56 -14.48
N ALA A 210 -10.06 2.60 -15.19
CA ALA A 210 -9.34 1.75 -16.13
C ALA A 210 -8.70 2.56 -17.26
N THR A 211 -9.41 3.56 -17.81
CA THR A 211 -8.85 4.45 -18.81
C THR A 211 -7.66 5.25 -18.28
N PHE A 212 -7.78 5.81 -17.07
CA PHE A 212 -6.68 6.52 -16.40
C PHE A 212 -5.45 5.62 -16.22
N ILE A 213 -5.64 4.38 -15.75
CA ILE A 213 -4.55 3.42 -15.56
C ILE A 213 -3.89 3.00 -16.88
N VAL A 214 -4.67 2.81 -17.96
CA VAL A 214 -4.11 2.53 -19.29
C VAL A 214 -3.31 3.73 -19.82
N LEU A 215 -3.81 4.97 -19.66
CA LEU A 215 -3.05 6.17 -20.03
C LEU A 215 -1.75 6.29 -19.21
N PHE A 216 -1.77 5.91 -17.92
CA PHE A 216 -0.56 5.88 -17.10
C PHE A 216 0.46 4.85 -17.60
N GLN A 217 0.01 3.65 -17.98
CA GLN A 217 0.87 2.66 -18.64
C GLN A 217 1.46 3.19 -19.94
N MET A 218 0.66 3.84 -20.79
CA MET A 218 1.15 4.42 -22.03
C MET A 218 2.24 5.46 -21.77
N ALA A 219 2.05 6.33 -20.78
CA ALA A 219 3.08 7.29 -20.37
C ALA A 219 4.34 6.58 -19.87
N LEU A 220 4.21 5.56 -19.01
CA LEU A 220 5.36 4.77 -18.54
C LEU A 220 6.14 4.13 -19.70
N ASN A 221 5.45 3.65 -20.72
CA ASN A 221 6.09 3.08 -21.91
C ASN A 221 6.77 4.13 -22.80
N ASP A 222 6.25 5.36 -22.82
CA ASP A 222 6.78 6.47 -23.64
C ASP A 222 8.02 7.11 -22.98
N MET A 223 7.97 7.39 -21.68
CA MET A 223 8.99 8.18 -20.97
C MET A 223 9.69 7.46 -19.80
N GLY A 224 9.28 6.24 -19.45
CA GLY A 224 9.81 5.52 -18.27
C GLY A 224 11.31 5.23 -18.32
N TYR A 225 11.84 4.80 -19.47
CA TYR A 225 13.28 4.55 -19.62
C TYR A 225 14.10 5.85 -19.50
N GLN A 226 13.62 6.93 -20.11
CA GLN A 226 14.28 8.23 -20.03
C GLN A 226 14.29 8.76 -18.59
N ALA A 227 13.15 8.66 -17.89
CA ALA A 227 13.05 9.09 -16.50
C ALA A 227 13.98 8.28 -15.57
N LEU A 228 14.05 6.97 -15.77
CA LEU A 228 14.98 6.10 -15.03
C LEU A 228 16.44 6.47 -15.29
N GLN A 229 16.80 6.73 -16.55
CA GLN A 229 18.15 7.13 -16.91
C GLN A 229 18.55 8.47 -16.27
N ASN A 230 17.66 9.46 -16.29
CA ASN A 230 17.89 10.75 -15.64
C ASN A 230 18.09 10.59 -14.14
N TYR A 231 17.24 9.79 -13.49
CA TYR A 231 17.36 9.49 -12.06
C TYR A 231 18.71 8.85 -11.71
N GLU A 232 19.16 7.84 -12.48
CA GLU A 232 20.47 7.22 -12.27
C GLU A 232 21.64 8.21 -12.43
N GLN A 233 21.55 9.12 -13.41
CA GLN A 233 22.55 10.17 -13.62
C GLN A 233 22.60 11.18 -12.47
N GLU A 234 21.46 11.57 -11.91
CA GLU A 234 21.39 12.47 -10.76
C GLU A 234 21.98 11.83 -9.49
N GLN A 235 21.66 10.56 -9.23
CA GLN A 235 22.24 9.81 -8.10
C GLN A 235 23.77 9.70 -8.23
N TYR A 236 24.31 9.56 -9.44
CA TYR A 236 25.74 9.54 -9.69
C TYR A 236 26.42 10.88 -9.34
N GLN A 237 25.80 12.01 -9.71
CA GLN A 237 26.34 13.34 -9.42
C GLN A 237 26.38 13.63 -7.91
N GLN A 238 25.54 12.97 -7.12
CA GLN A 238 25.49 13.09 -5.66
C GLN A 238 26.53 12.22 -4.92
N GLY A 239 27.37 11.47 -5.63
CA GLY A 239 28.53 10.78 -5.05
C GLY A 239 28.31 9.32 -4.63
N ASP A 240 27.22 8.67 -5.04
CA ASP A 240 27.01 7.23 -4.84
C ASP A 240 27.82 6.43 -5.89
N THR A 241 29.15 6.32 -5.69
CA THR A 241 30.08 5.75 -6.68
C THR A 241 30.10 4.23 -6.76
N ASP A 242 29.46 3.52 -5.82
CA ASP A 242 29.58 2.06 -5.70
C ASP A 242 28.72 1.28 -6.72
N LYS A 243 27.77 1.93 -7.42
CA LYS A 243 26.85 1.29 -8.39
C LYS A 243 27.33 1.30 -9.85
N LYS A 244 28.55 1.78 -10.11
CA LYS A 244 29.04 2.22 -11.43
C LYS A 244 29.11 1.16 -12.54
N THR A 245 29.15 -0.14 -12.21
CA THR A 245 29.53 -1.19 -13.19
C THR A 245 28.36 -2.03 -13.71
N GLN A 246 27.17 -1.98 -13.11
CA GLN A 246 26.06 -2.86 -13.52
C GLN A 246 24.96 -2.20 -14.38
N SER A 247 24.74 -0.88 -14.31
CA SER A 247 23.61 -0.25 -15.04
C SER A 247 23.94 0.08 -16.52
N LEU A 248 25.14 0.58 -16.81
CA LEU A 248 25.54 1.02 -18.16
C LEU A 248 25.66 -0.11 -19.20
N VAL A 249 25.83 -1.37 -18.78
CA VAL A 249 26.04 -2.51 -19.71
C VAL A 249 24.72 -3.17 -20.14
N LYS A 250 23.59 -2.89 -19.47
CA LYS A 250 22.28 -3.50 -19.81
C LYS A 250 21.37 -2.61 -20.67
N GLN A 251 21.61 -1.30 -20.75
CA GLN A 251 20.71 -0.36 -21.44
C GLN A 251 20.76 -0.44 -22.98
N ASP A 252 21.89 -0.81 -23.58
CA ASP A 252 21.99 -0.92 -25.05
C ASP A 252 21.21 -2.11 -25.64
N GLN A 253 20.76 -3.07 -24.81
CA GLN A 253 20.22 -4.34 -25.32
C GLN A 253 18.72 -4.36 -25.60
N ASN A 254 17.95 -3.29 -25.33
CA ASN A 254 16.51 -3.37 -25.61
C ASN A 254 15.77 -2.04 -25.85
N MET A 255 16.24 -1.24 -26.82
CA MET A 255 15.48 -0.06 -27.33
C MET A 255 14.06 -0.41 -27.85
N ASN A 256 13.74 -1.69 -28.02
CA ASN A 256 12.43 -2.18 -28.44
C ASN A 256 11.60 -2.77 -27.29
N ALA A 257 12.12 -2.88 -26.07
CA ALA A 257 11.36 -3.40 -24.95
C ALA A 257 10.29 -2.40 -24.50
N VAL A 258 9.13 -2.93 -24.13
CA VAL A 258 8.06 -2.16 -23.49
C VAL A 258 8.39 -2.00 -22.01
N TYR A 259 8.56 -0.77 -21.53
CA TYR A 259 9.00 -0.48 -20.15
C TYR A 259 8.19 -1.24 -19.10
N CYS A 260 6.86 -1.24 -19.21
CA CYS A 260 5.99 -1.86 -18.23
C CYS A 260 6.05 -3.39 -18.19
N GLU A 261 6.59 -4.04 -19.22
CA GLU A 261 6.74 -5.49 -19.30
C GLU A 261 8.09 -5.97 -18.74
N GLU A 262 9.10 -5.10 -18.70
CA GLU A 262 10.45 -5.46 -18.23
C GLU A 262 10.73 -4.96 -16.82
N GLN A 263 10.19 -3.79 -16.45
CA GLN A 263 10.50 -3.13 -15.19
C GLN A 263 9.54 -3.52 -14.08
N ASN A 264 10.04 -3.52 -12.85
CA ASN A 264 9.25 -3.65 -11.64
C ASN A 264 8.73 -2.28 -11.16
N GLY A 265 7.96 -2.27 -10.06
CA GLY A 265 7.35 -1.06 -9.53
C GLY A 265 8.28 -0.05 -8.86
N GLU A 266 9.58 -0.31 -8.73
CA GLU A 266 10.49 0.51 -7.90
C GLU A 266 10.47 1.99 -8.31
N HIS A 267 10.57 2.24 -9.62
CA HIS A 267 10.70 3.56 -10.22
C HIS A 267 9.42 4.03 -10.95
N ILE A 268 8.29 3.36 -10.71
CA ILE A 268 7.00 3.65 -11.38
C ILE A 268 6.53 5.10 -11.17
N LEU A 269 6.94 5.75 -10.08
CA LEU A 269 6.49 7.09 -9.72
C LEU A 269 7.32 8.22 -10.35
N LEU A 270 8.45 7.92 -11.02
CA LEU A 270 9.35 8.95 -11.56
C LEU A 270 8.68 9.86 -12.59
N ILE A 271 7.72 9.34 -13.34
CA ILE A 271 7.05 10.09 -14.42
C ILE A 271 5.78 10.82 -13.98
N THR A 272 5.41 10.76 -12.69
CA THR A 272 4.06 11.17 -12.24
C THR A 272 3.75 12.63 -12.51
N ASN A 273 4.73 13.53 -12.36
CA ASN A 273 4.58 14.94 -12.69
C ASN A 273 4.36 15.15 -14.20
N ASP A 274 5.20 14.56 -15.05
CA ASP A 274 5.08 14.66 -16.51
C ASP A 274 3.79 14.01 -17.02
N PHE A 275 3.38 12.91 -16.39
CA PHE A 275 2.12 12.25 -16.67
C PHE A 275 0.94 13.19 -16.44
N ILE A 276 0.86 13.82 -15.27
CA ILE A 276 -0.26 14.69 -14.91
C ILE A 276 -0.22 16.00 -15.69
N LEU A 277 0.94 16.65 -15.80
CA LEU A 277 1.07 18.01 -16.34
C LEU A 277 1.16 18.06 -17.86
N SER A 278 1.70 17.01 -18.50
CA SER A 278 1.99 17.01 -19.93
C SER A 278 1.23 15.91 -20.67
N PHE A 279 1.31 14.68 -20.18
CA PHE A 279 0.75 13.53 -20.90
C PHE A 279 -0.78 13.51 -20.88
N LEU A 280 -1.41 13.68 -19.72
CA LEU A 280 -2.88 13.65 -19.58
C LEU A 280 -3.56 14.76 -20.40
N PRO A 281 -3.17 16.06 -20.32
CA PRO A 281 -3.76 17.11 -21.14
C PRO A 281 -3.62 16.87 -22.64
N SER A 282 -2.53 16.22 -23.06
CA SER A 282 -2.27 15.91 -24.48
C SER A 282 -3.05 14.69 -24.99
N ASN A 283 -3.41 13.75 -24.11
CA ASN A 283 -4.01 12.47 -24.51
C ASN A 283 -5.51 12.36 -24.20
N PHE A 284 -6.04 13.04 -23.18
CA PHE A 284 -7.48 13.06 -22.92
C PHE A 284 -8.32 13.54 -24.12
N PRO A 285 -7.95 14.64 -24.81
CA PRO A 285 -8.69 15.09 -25.99
C PRO A 285 -8.75 14.06 -27.13
N LYS A 286 -7.77 13.14 -27.20
CA LYS A 286 -7.73 12.08 -28.22
C LYS A 286 -8.82 11.02 -28.03
N LEU A 287 -9.41 10.92 -26.82
CA LEU A 287 -10.58 10.06 -26.55
C LEU A 287 -11.88 10.64 -27.15
N GLY A 288 -11.85 11.87 -27.66
CA GLY A 288 -12.96 12.48 -28.38
C GLY A 288 -14.21 12.67 -27.54
N HIS A 289 -15.34 12.09 -27.97
CA HIS A 289 -16.62 12.25 -27.28
C HIS A 289 -16.68 11.53 -25.92
N VAL A 290 -15.87 10.49 -25.74
CA VAL A 290 -15.84 9.68 -24.51
C VAL A 290 -15.31 10.51 -23.33
N GLU A 291 -14.30 11.34 -23.54
CA GLU A 291 -13.77 12.20 -22.47
C GLU A 291 -14.82 13.19 -21.92
N LYS A 292 -15.78 13.60 -22.76
CA LYS A 292 -16.88 14.48 -22.33
C LYS A 292 -17.88 13.79 -21.42
N THR A 293 -17.96 12.45 -21.45
CA THR A 293 -18.84 11.70 -20.55
C THR A 293 -18.19 11.44 -19.20
N PHE A 294 -16.87 11.64 -19.08
CA PHE A 294 -16.15 11.40 -17.84
C PHE A 294 -16.56 12.41 -16.76
N ARG A 295 -16.57 11.96 -15.51
CA ARG A 295 -16.91 12.76 -14.33
C ARG A 295 -15.75 12.89 -13.36
N ILE A 296 -14.84 11.93 -13.34
CA ILE A 296 -13.66 11.89 -12.47
C ILE A 296 -12.49 12.56 -13.18
N PHE A 297 -12.16 12.12 -14.40
CA PHE A 297 -10.99 12.58 -15.14
C PHE A 297 -11.32 13.34 -16.43
N GLY A 298 -10.36 14.12 -16.94
CA GLY A 298 -10.49 14.85 -18.20
C GLY A 298 -9.61 16.09 -18.25
N SER A 299 -9.76 16.85 -19.33
CA SER A 299 -8.95 18.04 -19.63
C SER A 299 -9.17 19.25 -18.70
N PRO A 300 -10.36 19.48 -18.09
CA PRO A 300 -10.54 20.61 -17.18
C PRO A 300 -9.66 20.52 -15.92
N ASP A 301 -9.20 21.67 -15.42
CA ASP A 301 -8.30 21.77 -14.26
C ASP A 301 -8.82 21.03 -13.01
N GLU A 302 -10.13 21.10 -12.74
CA GLU A 302 -10.77 20.38 -11.63
C GLU A 302 -10.57 18.86 -11.74
N LYS A 303 -10.62 18.32 -12.96
CA LYS A 303 -10.44 16.89 -13.22
C LYS A 303 -8.97 16.48 -13.24
N LEU A 304 -8.07 17.37 -13.65
CA LEU A 304 -6.62 17.17 -13.47
C LEU A 304 -6.25 17.15 -11.98
N LYS A 305 -6.89 17.98 -11.16
CA LYS A 305 -6.74 17.91 -9.70
C LYS A 305 -7.17 16.55 -9.16
N ASN A 306 -8.24 15.96 -9.69
CA ASN A 306 -8.64 14.59 -9.32
C ASN A 306 -7.57 13.55 -9.70
N ALA A 307 -6.93 13.72 -10.87
CA ALA A 307 -5.81 12.87 -11.27
C ALA A 307 -4.62 12.97 -10.30
N VAL A 308 -4.33 14.14 -9.72
CA VAL A 308 -3.29 14.31 -8.69
C VAL A 308 -3.62 13.46 -7.45
N TYR A 309 -4.83 13.58 -6.90
CA TYR A 309 -5.24 12.82 -5.71
C TYR A 309 -5.28 11.31 -5.96
N VAL A 310 -5.79 10.87 -7.10
CA VAL A 310 -5.81 9.44 -7.44
C VAL A 310 -4.38 8.91 -7.60
N THR A 311 -3.48 9.64 -8.26
CA THR A 311 -2.06 9.27 -8.36
C THR A 311 -1.40 9.19 -6.99
N GLN A 312 -1.70 10.13 -6.09
CA GLN A 312 -1.19 10.12 -4.72
C GLN A 312 -1.64 8.87 -3.97
N HIS A 313 -2.93 8.55 -3.98
CA HIS A 313 -3.43 7.36 -3.29
C HIS A 313 -2.96 6.06 -3.95
N LEU A 314 -2.81 6.02 -5.28
CA LEU A 314 -2.15 4.92 -5.98
C LEU A 314 -0.71 4.75 -5.47
N SER A 315 0.04 5.84 -5.26
CA SER A 315 1.40 5.77 -4.70
C SER A 315 1.43 5.15 -3.29
N TYR A 316 0.41 5.44 -2.47
CA TYR A 316 0.30 4.86 -1.12
C TYR A 316 -0.04 3.38 -1.18
N TRP A 317 -0.95 2.99 -2.08
CA TRP A 317 -1.25 1.60 -2.31
C TRP A 317 -0.03 0.82 -2.82
N LEU A 318 0.73 1.38 -3.78
CA LEU A 318 1.97 0.78 -4.28
C LEU A 318 3.01 0.57 -3.17
N TYR A 319 3.17 1.55 -2.28
CA TYR A 319 4.06 1.46 -1.13
C TYR A 319 3.60 0.40 -0.11
N ALA A 320 2.31 0.41 0.26
CA ALA A 320 1.72 -0.55 1.18
C ALA A 320 1.87 -1.99 0.65
N MET A 321 1.72 -2.16 -0.67
CA MET A 321 1.89 -3.45 -1.34
C MET A 321 3.33 -3.86 -1.61
N LYS A 322 4.32 -3.06 -1.18
CA LYS A 322 5.75 -3.30 -1.41
C LYS A 322 6.10 -3.42 -2.90
N PHE A 323 5.45 -2.64 -3.75
CA PHE A 323 5.85 -2.50 -5.15
C PHE A 323 6.88 -1.40 -5.36
N THR A 324 6.90 -0.40 -4.47
CA THR A 324 7.87 0.68 -4.47
C THR A 324 8.24 1.04 -3.03
N ASN A 325 9.41 1.64 -2.86
CA ASN A 325 9.83 2.26 -1.60
C ASN A 325 9.54 3.77 -1.57
N SER A 326 8.97 4.32 -2.64
CA SER A 326 8.69 5.75 -2.81
C SER A 326 7.22 6.06 -2.52
N ARG A 327 6.97 7.26 -1.99
CA ARG A 327 5.61 7.79 -1.77
C ARG A 327 5.54 9.21 -2.32
N LEU A 328 4.40 9.59 -2.87
CA LEU A 328 4.16 10.98 -3.25
C LEU A 328 3.72 11.79 -2.02
N ALA A 329 4.41 12.90 -1.78
CA ALA A 329 4.00 13.93 -0.84
C ALA A 329 3.45 15.11 -1.65
N LEU A 330 2.25 15.57 -1.28
CA LEU A 330 1.73 16.83 -1.78
C LEU A 330 2.19 17.93 -0.83
N TYR A 331 2.85 18.93 -1.39
CA TYR A 331 3.15 20.18 -0.69
C TYR A 331 2.11 21.19 -1.08
N THR A 332 1.45 21.78 -0.09
CA THR A 332 0.60 22.94 -0.29
C THR A 332 1.43 24.21 -0.11
N ASP A 333 1.02 25.33 -0.70
CA ASP A 333 1.74 26.60 -0.56
C ASP A 333 1.85 27.05 0.92
N ASP A 334 1.00 26.51 1.81
CA ASP A 334 1.06 26.75 3.26
C ASP A 334 2.20 25.99 3.96
N ASP A 335 2.89 25.07 3.28
CA ASP A 335 4.00 24.26 3.81
C ASP A 335 5.40 24.86 3.53
N GLN A 336 5.49 25.99 2.82
CA GLN A 336 6.75 26.73 2.52
C GLN A 336 6.88 28.00 3.36
#